data_AF-A0A8X6XGN4-F1
#
_entry.id   AF-A0A8X6XGN4-F1
#
_cell.length_a   1.000
_cell.length_b   1.000
_cell.length_c   1.000
_cell.angle_alpha   90.00
_cell.angle_beta   90.00
_cell.angle_gamma   90.00
#
_symmetry.space_group_name_H-M   'P 1'
#
loop_
_entity.id
_entity.type
_entity.pdbx_description
1 polymer ?
#
loop_
_entity_poly.entity_id
_entity_poly.type
_entity_poly.pdbx_seq_one_letter_code
_entity_poly.pdbx_strand_id
1 'polypeptide(L)'
;MSPSKFIISLDVNNLCETAMAFYNLPESEFRFLNRKEIDKFDLMITHSNVGYILEIDLFYPPELHSKHNSFPMAPQHESIMYDMFSPLSRENL
;
A
#
# COMPACT_ATOMS: atom_id res chain seq x y z
N MET A 1 15.88 -13.14 28.78
CA MET A 1 14.64 -13.64 28.14
C MET A 1 14.73 -13.31 26.66
N SER A 2 14.85 -14.32 25.79
CA SER A 2 14.81 -14.10 24.35
C SER A 2 13.39 -13.69 23.95
N PRO A 3 13.19 -12.64 23.14
CA PRO A 3 11.85 -12.25 22.72
C PRO A 3 11.23 -13.39 21.91
N SER A 4 10.05 -13.83 22.30
CA SER A 4 9.29 -14.84 21.58
C SER A 4 8.87 -14.27 20.22
N LYS A 5 9.49 -14.76 19.15
CA LYS A 5 9.14 -14.42 17.76
C LYS A 5 7.89 -15.21 17.36
N PHE A 6 6.72 -14.65 17.61
CA PHE A 6 5.46 -15.17 17.08
C PHE A 6 5.17 -14.51 15.74
N ILE A 7 5.05 -15.31 14.68
CA ILE A 7 4.56 -14.85 13.38
C ILE A 7 3.12 -15.34 13.26
N ILE A 8 2.17 -14.43 13.17
CA ILE A 8 0.76 -14.74 12.93
C ILE A 8 0.57 -14.73 11.41
N SER A 9 0.13 -15.87 10.86
CA SER A 9 -0.31 -15.95 9.47
C SER A 9 -1.82 -15.70 9.44
N LEU A 10 -2.23 -14.56 8.88
CA LEU A 10 -3.64 -14.23 8.65
C LEU A 10 -3.87 -14.20 7.15
N ASP A 11 -4.87 -14.96 6.69
CA ASP A 11 -5.32 -14.94 5.31
C ASP A 11 -6.79 -14.55 5.24
N VAL A 12 -7.13 -13.69 4.28
CA VAL A 12 -8.51 -13.30 4.03
C VAL A 12 -9.00 -14.14 2.87
N ASN A 13 -9.88 -15.09 3.18
CA ASN A 13 -10.54 -15.92 2.17
C ASN A 13 -11.16 -15.00 1.11
N ASN A 14 -10.76 -15.20 -0.14
CA ASN A 14 -11.40 -14.56 -1.28
C ASN A 14 -11.34 -13.01 -1.23
N LEU A 15 -10.18 -12.46 -0.86
CA LEU A 15 -9.95 -11.01 -0.68
C LEU A 15 -10.44 -10.17 -1.86
N CYS A 16 -10.17 -10.57 -3.10
CA CYS A 16 -10.57 -9.80 -4.28
C CYS A 16 -12.09 -9.74 -4.46
N GLU A 17 -12.79 -10.88 -4.37
CA GLU A 17 -14.25 -10.91 -4.48
C GLU A 17 -14.92 -10.18 -3.30
N THR A 18 -14.37 -10.36 -2.09
CA THR A 18 -14.79 -9.60 -0.92
C THR A 18 -14.63 -8.10 -1.16
N ALA A 19 -13.49 -7.67 -1.73
CA ALA A 19 -13.27 -6.27 -2.01
C ALA A 19 -14.25 -5.72 -3.06
N MET A 20 -14.50 -6.48 -4.14
CA MET A 20 -15.48 -6.11 -5.17
C MET A 20 -16.91 -6.07 -4.64
N ALA A 21 -17.26 -6.94 -3.69
CA ALA A 21 -18.62 -7.01 -3.13
C ALA A 21 -18.91 -5.92 -2.08
N PHE A 22 -17.89 -5.48 -1.33
CA PHE A 22 -18.09 -4.58 -0.19
C PHE A 22 -17.53 -3.17 -0.38
N TYR A 23 -16.65 -2.92 -1.35
CA TYR A 23 -16.11 -1.58 -1.61
C TYR A 23 -16.59 -1.03 -2.95
N ASN A 24 -16.82 0.28 -2.99
CA ASN A 24 -17.10 0.99 -4.22
C ASN A 24 -15.80 1.12 -5.03
N LEU A 25 -15.70 0.32 -6.09
CA LEU A 25 -14.58 0.41 -7.02
C LEU A 25 -14.88 1.43 -8.12
N PRO A 26 -13.88 2.18 -8.61
CA PRO A 26 -14.08 3.08 -9.73
C PRO A 26 -14.29 2.27 -11.03
N GLU A 27 -15.48 2.38 -11.62
CA GLU A 27 -15.86 1.60 -12.81
C GLU A 27 -15.79 2.42 -14.11
N SER A 28 -16.02 3.74 -14.06
CA SER A 28 -16.12 4.58 -15.26
C SER A 28 -15.90 6.08 -14.97
N GLU A 29 -16.09 6.92 -15.99
CA GLU A 29 -16.02 8.40 -15.91
C GLU A 29 -14.67 8.98 -15.50
N PHE A 30 -13.58 8.25 -15.80
CA PHE A 30 -12.22 8.72 -15.58
C PHE A 30 -11.94 9.99 -16.38
N ARG A 31 -11.50 11.05 -15.67
CA ARG A 31 -10.96 12.25 -16.29
C ARG A 31 -9.83 12.83 -15.44
N PHE A 32 -8.97 13.59 -16.10
CA PHE A 32 -8.01 14.43 -15.40
C PHE A 32 -8.70 15.66 -14.81
N LEU A 33 -8.25 16.06 -13.61
CA LEU A 33 -8.63 17.32 -13.00
C LEU A 33 -7.89 18.48 -13.67
N ASN A 34 -8.57 19.61 -13.84
CA ASN A 34 -7.91 20.84 -14.27
C ASN A 34 -7.20 21.52 -13.09
N ARG A 35 -6.37 22.53 -13.38
CA ARG A 35 -5.55 23.18 -12.34
C ARG A 35 -6.35 23.75 -11.18
N LYS A 36 -7.50 24.38 -11.44
CA LYS A 36 -8.35 24.97 -10.39
C LYS A 36 -9.00 23.91 -9.50
N GLU A 37 -9.24 22.73 -10.02
CA GLU A 37 -9.76 21.59 -9.27
C GLU A 37 -8.68 20.98 -8.39
N ILE A 38 -7.46 20.82 -8.94
CA ILE A 38 -6.30 20.35 -8.18
C ILE A 38 -5.97 21.31 -7.04
N ASP A 39 -5.94 22.62 -7.29
CA ASP A 39 -5.61 23.61 -6.26
C ASP A 39 -6.65 23.66 -5.11
N LYS A 40 -7.86 23.12 -5.33
CA LYS A 40 -8.94 23.02 -4.33
C LYS A 40 -9.10 21.60 -3.77
N PHE A 41 -8.30 20.65 -4.22
CA PHE A 41 -8.40 19.26 -3.83
C PHE A 41 -7.97 19.11 -2.37
N ASP A 42 -8.78 18.41 -1.58
CA ASP A 42 -8.48 18.08 -0.19
C ASP A 42 -8.09 16.60 -0.09
N LEU A 43 -6.83 16.35 0.30
CA LEU A 43 -6.27 15.01 0.48
C LEU A 43 -6.95 14.23 1.62
N MET A 44 -7.65 14.91 2.53
CA MET A 44 -8.29 14.30 3.69
C MET A 44 -9.73 13.83 3.42
N ILE A 45 -10.19 13.88 2.17
CA ILE A 45 -11.51 13.36 1.79
C ILE A 45 -11.51 11.84 1.90
N THR A 46 -12.13 11.30 2.95
CA THR A 46 -12.20 9.85 3.20
C THR A 46 -13.50 9.21 2.73
N HIS A 47 -14.56 9.99 2.48
CA HIS A 47 -15.89 9.49 2.12
C HIS A 47 -16.50 10.31 0.99
N SER A 48 -16.24 9.88 -0.24
CA SER A 48 -16.80 10.48 -1.46
C SER A 48 -17.32 9.37 -2.38
N ASN A 49 -18.37 9.68 -3.15
CA ASN A 49 -18.82 8.81 -4.23
C ASN A 49 -17.88 8.84 -5.44
N VAL A 50 -16.95 9.80 -5.48
CA VAL A 50 -15.92 9.94 -6.51
C VAL A 50 -14.57 9.51 -5.91
N GLY A 51 -13.95 8.50 -6.53
CA GLY A 51 -12.58 8.08 -6.23
C GLY A 51 -11.54 8.91 -6.98
N TYR A 52 -10.32 8.97 -6.44
CA TYR A 52 -9.20 9.70 -7.03
C TYR A 52 -7.99 8.80 -7.18
N ILE A 53 -7.28 8.92 -8.30
CA ILE A 53 -5.96 8.33 -8.52
C ILE A 53 -4.97 9.49 -8.48
N LEU A 54 -3.97 9.40 -7.61
CA LEU A 54 -3.01 10.47 -7.37
C LEU A 54 -1.63 10.03 -7.85
N GLU A 55 -1.03 10.84 -8.72
CA GLU A 55 0.39 10.78 -9.04
C GLU A 55 1.08 11.87 -8.23
N ILE A 56 1.87 11.47 -7.23
CA ILE A 56 2.51 12.38 -6.26
C ILE A 56 3.93 11.94 -5.95
N ASP A 57 4.77 12.91 -5.61
CA ASP A 57 6.01 12.64 -4.90
C ASP A 57 5.69 12.41 -3.41
N LEU A 58 6.05 11.23 -2.90
CA LEU A 58 5.84 10.87 -1.50
C LEU A 58 7.15 10.91 -0.72
N PHE A 59 7.20 11.73 0.32
CA PHE A 59 8.26 11.66 1.33
C PHE A 59 7.83 10.79 2.50
N TYR A 60 8.59 9.73 2.79
CA TYR A 60 8.31 8.82 3.88
C TYR A 60 9.35 8.97 5.01
N PRO A 61 8.97 9.50 6.19
CA PRO A 61 9.92 9.80 7.26
C PRO A 61 10.63 8.55 7.83
N PRO A 62 11.97 8.58 7.99
CA PRO A 62 12.74 7.43 8.49
C PRO A 62 12.28 6.87 9.84
N GLU A 63 11.80 7.73 10.74
CA GLU A 63 11.29 7.34 12.06
C GLU A 63 10.08 6.40 12.00
N LEU A 64 9.33 6.40 10.89
CA LEU A 64 8.17 5.52 10.69
C LEU A 64 8.56 4.14 10.17
N HIS A 65 9.77 3.96 9.62
CA HIS A 65 10.18 2.71 8.97
C HIS A 65 10.13 1.53 9.93
N SER A 66 10.66 1.70 11.15
CA SER A 66 10.66 0.64 12.16
C SER A 66 9.25 0.32 12.65
N LYS A 67 8.42 1.35 12.83
CA LYS A 67 7.03 1.20 13.30
C LYS A 67 6.14 0.51 12.28
N HIS A 68 6.34 0.78 11.00
CA HIS A 68 5.56 0.23 9.88
C HIS A 68 6.23 -0.99 9.23
N ASN A 69 7.25 -1.58 9.85
CA ASN A 69 7.99 -2.72 9.28
C ASN A 69 7.10 -3.94 8.97
N SER A 70 6.05 -4.16 9.77
CA SER A 70 5.08 -5.25 9.52
C SER A 70 4.10 -4.96 8.39
N PHE A 71 3.89 -3.69 8.05
CA PHE A 71 2.96 -3.25 7.01
C PHE A 71 3.44 -1.92 6.41
N PRO A 72 4.45 -1.95 5.53
CA PRO A 72 5.01 -0.75 4.94
C PRO A 72 3.97 -0.08 4.05
N MET A 73 3.73 1.21 4.30
CA MET A 73 2.85 2.03 3.47
C MET A 73 3.60 2.49 2.23
N ALA A 74 2.93 2.50 1.07
CA ALA A 74 3.49 2.89 -0.22
C ALA A 74 4.80 2.16 -0.59
N PRO A 75 4.78 0.82 -0.72
CA PRO A 75 5.95 0.07 -1.13
C PRO A 75 6.42 0.49 -2.52
N GLN A 76 7.73 0.67 -2.67
CA GLN A 76 8.36 0.96 -3.96
C GLN A 76 8.63 -0.33 -4.72
N HIS A 77 8.42 -0.31 -6.04
CA HIS A 77 8.83 -1.41 -6.91
C HIS A 77 10.35 -1.38 -7.07
N GLU A 78 11.03 -2.33 -6.45
CA GLU A 78 12.49 -2.49 -6.54
C GLU A 78 12.86 -3.90 -7.00
N SER A 79 13.94 -4.00 -7.78
CA SER A 79 14.52 -5.30 -8.14
C SER A 79 15.32 -5.84 -6.96
N ILE A 80 14.93 -7.01 -6.44
CA ILE A 80 15.65 -7.64 -5.34
C ILE A 80 16.95 -8.28 -5.84
N MET A 81 18.09 -7.84 -5.30
CA MET A 81 19.41 -8.44 -5.51
C MET A 81 19.62 -9.67 -4.63
N TYR A 82 20.49 -10.59 -5.06
CA TYR A 82 20.71 -11.87 -4.38
C TYR A 82 21.14 -11.73 -2.90
N ASP A 83 21.90 -10.70 -2.58
CA ASP A 83 22.39 -10.38 -1.25
C ASP A 83 21.32 -9.81 -0.30
N MET A 84 20.16 -9.40 -0.81
CA MET A 84 19.02 -8.94 -0.01
C MET A 84 18.10 -10.08 0.44
N PHE A 85 18.23 -11.27 -0.14
CA PHE A 85 17.46 -12.44 0.31
C PHE A 85 17.88 -12.87 1.72
N SER A 86 16.93 -13.37 2.51
CA SER A 86 17.25 -14.08 3.74
C SER A 86 18.09 -15.33 3.43
N PRO A 87 18.94 -15.82 4.36
CA PRO A 87 19.74 -17.04 4.13
C PRO A 87 18.90 -18.24 3.67
N LEU A 88 17.71 -18.44 4.26
CA LEU A 88 16.78 -19.52 3.90
C LEU A 88 16.24 -19.38 2.47
N SER A 89 15.97 -18.15 2.04
CA SER A 89 15.50 -17.85 0.68
C SER A 89 16.58 -18.09 -0.37
N ARG A 90 17.87 -18.00 0.00
CA ARG A 90 19.00 -18.25 -0.91
C ARG A 90 19.29 -19.73 -1.13
N GLU A 91 18.93 -20.60 -0.19
CA GLU A 91 19.16 -22.05 -0.29
C GLU A 91 18.24 -22.75 -1.32
N ASN A 92 17.16 -22.09 -1.74
CA ASN A 92 16.13 -22.65 -2.62
C ASN A 92 15.97 -21.89 -3.95
N LEU A 93 16.93 -21.03 -4.28
CA LEU A 93 17.07 -20.35 -5.58
C LEU A 93 18.21 -21.01 -6.38
#